data_AF-W2J0Y6-F1
#
_entry.id   AF-W2J0Y6-F1
#
_cell.length_a   1.000
_cell.length_b   1.000
_cell.length_c   1.000
_cell.angle_alpha   90.00
_cell.angle_beta   90.00
_cell.angle_gamma   90.00
#
_symmetry.space_group_name_H-M   'P 1'
#
loop_
_entity.id
_entity.type
_entity.pdbx_description
1 polymer ?
#
loop_
_entity_poly.entity_id
_entity_poly.type
_entity_poly.pdbx_seq_one_letter_code
_entity_poly.pdbx_strand_id
1 'polypeptide(L)'
;KLAEKAAQIVELADEKEQLQVKLEELERKLCDIDTNHQTELRHEAQRLAELESTTKELQEKLLAAETASREAEQAEIAARETQEQETRLRQLAEDAADAVEVRAEKAERDLAQAQLQLNRLEEALKARGVTLDYLLKQQTPVSIASRTSRPDRDKTTSTLKKTHPTGAKLSTASRTVPKIQRSTRFQATNNNEDERDQ
;
A
#
# COMPACT_ATOMS: atom_id res chain seq x y z
N LYS A 1 11.24 21.55 -106.18
CA LYS A 1 10.15 22.29 -105.48
C LYS A 1 8.97 21.40 -105.05
N LEU A 2 8.24 20.72 -105.93
CA LEU A 2 7.06 19.91 -105.50
C LEU A 2 7.45 18.59 -104.82
N ALA A 3 8.42 17.85 -105.39
CA ALA A 3 8.97 16.63 -104.79
C ALA A 3 9.67 16.86 -103.44
N GLU A 4 10.39 17.98 -103.33
CA GLU A 4 11.08 18.41 -102.11
C GLU A 4 10.11 18.75 -100.98
N LYS A 5 9.00 19.45 -101.29
CA LYS A 5 7.90 19.67 -100.35
C LYS A 5 7.21 18.36 -99.95
N ALA A 6 7.05 17.42 -100.89
CA ALA A 6 6.47 16.11 -100.59
C ALA A 6 7.37 15.29 -99.65
N ALA A 7 8.69 15.28 -99.86
CA ALA A 7 9.65 14.65 -98.94
C ALA A 7 9.59 15.28 -97.54
N GLN A 8 9.54 16.62 -97.46
CA GLN A 8 9.41 17.34 -96.19
C GLN A 8 8.11 17.03 -95.45
N ILE A 9 7.00 16.79 -96.17
CA ILE A 9 5.72 16.40 -95.56
C ILE A 9 5.82 15.00 -94.93
N VAL A 10 6.53 14.07 -95.57
CA VAL A 10 6.74 12.72 -95.04
C VAL A 10 7.61 12.76 -93.79
N GLU A 11 8.73 13.49 -93.82
CA GLU A 11 9.60 13.66 -92.64
C GLU A 11 8.84 14.26 -91.45
N LEU A 12 8.04 15.31 -91.68
CA LEU A 12 7.22 15.91 -90.62
C LEU A 12 6.12 14.97 -90.12
N ALA A 13 5.59 14.09 -90.96
CA ALA A 13 4.62 13.08 -90.54
C ALA A 13 5.27 12.03 -89.63
N ASP A 14 6.46 11.56 -89.98
CA ASP A 14 7.24 10.60 -89.19
C ASP A 14 7.65 11.21 -87.84
N GLU A 15 8.12 12.47 -87.83
CA GLU A 15 8.45 13.20 -86.59
C GLU A 15 7.23 13.37 -85.68
N LYS A 16 6.07 13.72 -86.27
CA LYS A 16 4.82 13.82 -85.52
C LYS A 16 4.45 12.49 -84.88
N GLU A 17 4.56 11.38 -85.62
CA GLU A 17 4.26 10.05 -85.09
C GLU A 17 5.23 9.68 -83.95
N GLN A 18 6.53 9.95 -84.12
CA GLN A 18 7.52 9.72 -83.05
C GLN A 18 7.26 10.56 -81.80
N LEU A 19 6.90 11.83 -81.97
CA LEU A 19 6.57 12.71 -80.85
C LEU A 19 5.28 12.25 -80.16
N GLN A 20 4.29 11.76 -80.92
CA GLN A 20 3.06 11.24 -80.35
C GLN A 20 3.31 9.98 -79.52
N VAL A 21 4.12 9.04 -80.01
CA VAL A 21 4.51 7.84 -79.23
C VAL A 21 5.26 8.23 -77.95
N LYS A 22 6.19 9.19 -78.02
CA LYS A 22 6.91 9.68 -76.83
C LYS A 22 5.98 10.34 -75.82
N LEU A 23 4.99 11.10 -76.30
CA LEU A 23 3.99 11.74 -75.43
C LEU A 23 3.15 10.68 -74.71
N GLU A 24 2.65 9.68 -75.42
CA GLU A 24 1.89 8.56 -74.83
C GLU A 24 2.73 7.73 -73.84
N GLU A 25 4.04 7.61 -74.07
CA GLU A 25 4.96 6.94 -73.14
C GLU A 25 5.19 7.79 -71.87
N LEU A 26 5.39 9.10 -72.02
CA LEU A 26 5.56 10.02 -70.89
C LEU A 26 4.30 10.15 -70.05
N GLU A 27 3.12 10.20 -70.68
CA GLU A 27 1.83 10.21 -69.97
C GLU A 27 1.64 8.95 -69.13
N ARG A 28 1.96 7.77 -69.69
CA ARG A 28 1.94 6.51 -68.94
C ARG A 28 2.92 6.53 -67.76
N LYS A 29 4.16 6.95 -67.99
CA LYS A 29 5.18 7.08 -66.93
C LYS A 29 4.73 8.04 -65.82
N LEU A 30 4.10 9.15 -66.18
CA LEU A 30 3.60 10.12 -65.22
C LEU A 30 2.45 9.54 -64.38
N CYS A 31 1.51 8.83 -65.01
CA CYS A 31 0.46 8.09 -64.28
C CYS A 31 1.04 7.03 -63.34
N ASP A 32 2.06 6.28 -63.76
CA ASP A 32 2.72 5.28 -62.92
C ASP A 32 3.43 5.93 -61.72
N ILE A 33 4.13 7.04 -61.94
CA ILE A 33 4.79 7.79 -60.86
C ILE A 33 3.75 8.35 -59.88
N ASP A 34 2.67 8.96 -60.36
CA ASP A 34 1.64 9.55 -59.52
C ASP A 34 0.92 8.47 -58.68
N THR A 35 0.63 7.32 -59.28
CA THR A 35 0.01 6.20 -58.56
C THR A 35 0.94 5.63 -57.49
N ASN A 36 2.22 5.40 -57.83
CA ASN A 36 3.21 4.96 -56.86
C ASN A 36 3.35 5.96 -55.70
N HIS A 37 3.52 7.25 -56.01
CA HIS A 37 3.64 8.28 -54.98
C HIS A 37 2.40 8.37 -54.08
N GLN A 38 1.19 8.26 -54.64
CA GLN A 38 -0.03 8.21 -53.84
C GLN A 38 -0.10 6.98 -52.94
N THR A 39 0.36 5.82 -53.41
CA THR A 39 0.39 4.60 -52.58
C THR A 39 1.40 4.73 -51.45
N GLU A 40 2.60 5.23 -51.73
CA GLU A 40 3.63 5.48 -50.72
C GLU A 40 3.14 6.46 -49.66
N LEU A 41 2.54 7.57 -50.08
CA LEU A 41 1.99 8.57 -49.16
C LEU A 41 0.91 7.97 -48.24
N ARG A 42 0.06 7.08 -48.76
CA ARG A 42 -0.94 6.38 -47.94
C ARG A 42 -0.29 5.43 -46.94
N HIS A 43 0.74 4.69 -47.34
CA HIS A 43 1.47 3.79 -46.45
C HIS A 43 2.22 4.55 -45.37
N GLU A 44 2.85 5.67 -45.70
CA GLU A 44 3.50 6.54 -44.72
C GLU A 44 2.50 7.15 -43.74
N ALA A 45 1.35 7.64 -44.23
CA ALA A 45 0.28 8.15 -43.37
C ALA A 45 -0.24 7.08 -42.39
N GLN A 46 -0.42 5.84 -42.86
CA GLN A 46 -0.82 4.73 -42.00
C GLN A 46 0.26 4.42 -40.95
N ARG A 47 1.52 4.33 -41.37
CA ARG A 47 2.65 4.09 -40.47
C ARG A 47 2.76 5.16 -39.39
N LEU A 48 2.56 6.44 -39.75
CA LEU A 48 2.57 7.54 -38.79
C LEU A 48 1.42 7.41 -37.79
N ALA A 49 0.21 7.05 -38.24
CA ALA A 49 -0.92 6.83 -37.34
C ALA A 49 -0.66 5.68 -36.34
N GLU A 50 -0.05 4.58 -36.79
CA GLU A 50 0.34 3.46 -35.93
C GLU A 50 1.42 3.87 -34.91
N LEU A 51 2.42 4.66 -35.34
CA LEU A 51 3.45 5.21 -34.46
C LEU A 51 2.85 6.16 -33.42
N GLU A 52 1.89 7.01 -33.79
CA GLU A 52 1.20 7.87 -32.85
C GLU A 52 0.39 7.07 -31.82
N SER A 53 -0.30 6.01 -32.25
CA SER A 53 -1.05 5.13 -31.35
C SER A 53 -0.12 4.45 -30.35
N THR A 54 0.94 3.81 -30.83
CA THR A 54 1.92 3.13 -29.97
C THR A 54 2.63 4.09 -29.03
N THR A 55 2.93 5.31 -29.47
CA THR A 55 3.52 6.35 -28.62
C THR A 55 2.56 6.73 -27.48
N LYS A 56 1.27 6.90 -27.76
CA LYS A 56 0.25 7.18 -26.73
C LYS A 56 0.15 6.03 -25.73
N GLU A 57 0.08 4.79 -26.21
CA GLU A 57 0.05 3.61 -25.33
C GLU A 57 1.29 3.51 -24.43
N LEU A 58 2.47 3.84 -24.96
CA LEU A 58 3.71 3.84 -24.17
C LEU A 58 3.72 4.98 -23.14
N GLN A 59 3.21 6.15 -23.47
CA GLN A 59 3.05 7.26 -22.52
C GLN A 59 2.09 6.89 -21.38
N GLU A 60 0.97 6.24 -21.68
CA GLU A 60 0.02 5.75 -20.67
C GLU A 60 0.67 4.71 -19.75
N LYS A 61 1.40 3.74 -20.32
CA LYS A 61 2.13 2.73 -19.54
C LYS A 61 3.21 3.35 -18.65
N LEU A 62 3.92 4.36 -19.16
CA LEU A 62 4.93 5.08 -18.38
C LEU A 62 4.28 5.80 -17.20
N LEU A 63 3.17 6.50 -17.42
CA LEU A 63 2.45 7.17 -16.34
C LEU A 63 1.93 6.18 -15.30
N ALA A 64 1.38 5.04 -15.73
CA ALA A 64 0.96 3.97 -14.83
C ALA A 64 2.14 3.43 -14.00
N ALA A 65 3.28 3.18 -14.63
CA ALA A 65 4.49 2.70 -13.94
C ALA A 65 5.02 3.72 -12.93
N GLU A 66 5.03 5.01 -13.27
CA GLU A 66 5.41 6.08 -12.33
C GLU A 66 4.47 6.14 -11.12
N THR A 67 3.15 6.02 -11.34
CA THR A 67 2.20 6.00 -10.22
C THR A 67 2.41 4.79 -9.32
N ALA A 68 2.61 3.60 -9.90
CA ALA A 68 2.89 2.39 -9.15
C ALA A 68 4.21 2.48 -8.36
N SER A 69 5.25 3.10 -8.93
CA SER A 69 6.52 3.34 -8.22
C SER A 69 6.32 4.24 -7.01
N ARG A 70 5.60 5.35 -7.17
CA ARG A 70 5.32 6.26 -6.05
C ARG A 70 4.49 5.59 -4.95
N GLU A 71 3.51 4.78 -5.31
CA GLU A 71 2.72 4.01 -4.35
C GLU A 71 3.58 2.96 -3.61
N ALA A 72 4.50 2.29 -4.32
CA ALA A 72 5.42 1.34 -3.71
C ALA A 72 6.40 2.02 -2.73
N GLU A 73 6.95 3.18 -3.09
CA GLU A 73 7.80 3.98 -2.20
C GLU A 73 7.05 4.41 -0.92
N GLN A 74 5.81 4.86 -1.06
CA GLN A 74 4.97 5.22 0.09
C GLN A 74 4.67 4.01 0.98
N ALA A 75 4.37 2.86 0.38
CA ALA A 75 4.15 1.63 1.12
C ALA A 75 5.42 1.16 1.85
N GLU A 76 6.59 1.34 1.25
CA GLU A 76 7.88 1.04 1.90
C GLU A 76 8.13 1.93 3.12
N ILE A 77 7.89 3.23 3.00
CA ILE A 77 8.03 4.17 4.14
C ILE A 77 7.09 3.75 5.27
N ALA A 78 5.82 3.49 4.96
CA ALA A 78 4.86 3.04 5.96
C ALA A 78 5.27 1.71 6.60
N ALA A 79 5.76 0.75 5.81
CA ALA A 79 6.26 -0.53 6.32
C ALA A 79 7.44 -0.33 7.30
N ARG A 80 8.41 0.51 6.95
CA ARG A 80 9.54 0.84 7.83
C ARG A 80 9.08 1.50 9.13
N GLU A 81 8.18 2.47 9.06
CA GLU A 81 7.63 3.12 10.26
C GLU A 81 6.87 2.12 11.15
N THR A 82 6.09 1.23 10.57
CA THR A 82 5.38 0.19 11.35
C THR A 82 6.33 -0.79 12.00
N GLN A 83 7.43 -1.16 11.33
CA GLN A 83 8.46 -2.02 11.90
C GLN A 83 9.20 -1.31 13.05
N GLU A 84 9.51 -0.03 12.92
CA GLU A 84 10.07 0.76 14.01
C GLU A 84 9.12 0.84 15.22
N GLN A 85 7.82 1.03 14.99
CA GLN A 85 6.84 1.03 16.08
C GLN A 85 6.74 -0.34 16.75
N GLU A 86 6.73 -1.42 15.97
CA GLU A 86 6.70 -2.78 16.50
C GLU A 86 7.93 -3.08 17.35
N THR A 87 9.13 -2.75 16.88
CA THR A 87 10.37 -2.96 17.64
C THR A 87 10.36 -2.16 18.95
N ARG A 88 9.89 -0.92 18.95
CA ARG A 88 9.72 -0.12 20.19
C ARG A 88 8.72 -0.76 21.16
N LEU A 89 7.60 -1.28 20.65
CA LEU A 89 6.61 -1.95 21.50
C LEU A 89 7.14 -3.27 22.08
N ARG A 90 7.94 -4.01 21.31
CA ARG A 90 8.62 -5.23 21.80
C ARG A 90 9.60 -4.89 22.92
N GLN A 91 10.45 -3.88 22.73
CA GLN A 91 11.37 -3.41 23.77
C GLN A 91 10.62 -3.01 25.05
N LEU A 92 9.53 -2.25 24.92
CA LEU A 92 8.72 -1.85 26.07
C LEU A 92 8.09 -3.05 26.79
N ALA A 93 7.67 -4.07 26.04
CA ALA A 93 7.12 -5.30 26.60
C ALA A 93 8.19 -6.13 27.33
N GLU A 94 9.41 -6.19 26.79
CA GLU A 94 10.57 -6.82 27.44
C GLU A 94 10.91 -6.10 28.75
N ASP A 95 11.08 -4.78 28.72
CA ASP A 95 11.37 -3.97 29.91
C ASP A 95 10.27 -4.12 31.00
N ALA A 96 9.01 -4.22 30.58
CA ALA A 96 7.89 -4.45 31.49
C ALA A 96 7.89 -5.86 32.09
N ALA A 97 8.28 -6.88 31.31
CA ALA A 97 8.42 -8.25 31.80
C ALA A 97 9.54 -8.33 32.84
N ASP A 98 10.70 -7.75 32.55
CA ASP A 98 11.84 -7.68 33.47
C ASP A 98 11.47 -6.98 34.78
N ALA A 99 10.74 -5.86 34.71
CA ALA A 99 10.26 -5.15 35.89
C ALA A 99 9.30 -5.99 36.76
N VAL A 100 8.44 -6.80 36.11
CA VAL A 100 7.55 -7.73 36.81
C VAL A 100 8.33 -8.87 37.43
N GLU A 101 9.32 -9.43 36.74
CA GLU A 101 10.19 -10.50 37.25
C GLU A 101 10.95 -10.03 38.49
N VAL A 102 11.61 -8.87 38.44
CA VAL A 102 12.32 -8.28 39.60
C VAL A 102 11.37 -8.08 40.78
N ARG A 103 10.13 -7.62 40.52
CA ARG A 103 9.13 -7.42 41.58
C ARG A 103 8.66 -8.75 42.16
N ALA A 104 8.46 -9.77 41.33
CA ALA A 104 8.07 -11.10 41.74
C ALA A 104 9.15 -11.73 42.60
N GLU A 105 10.41 -11.72 42.17
CA GLU A 105 11.51 -12.26 42.97
C GLU A 105 11.64 -11.54 44.32
N LYS A 106 11.45 -10.22 44.36
CA LYS A 106 11.46 -9.48 45.63
C LYS A 106 10.32 -9.93 46.53
N ALA A 107 9.11 -10.06 46.00
CA ALA A 107 7.96 -10.52 46.76
C ALA A 107 8.15 -11.96 47.28
N GLU A 108 8.79 -12.83 46.51
CA GLU A 108 9.16 -14.19 46.93
C GLU A 108 10.17 -14.19 48.08
N ARG A 109 11.22 -13.35 47.99
CA ARG A 109 12.20 -13.17 49.08
C ARG A 109 11.53 -12.65 50.35
N ASP A 110 10.67 -11.63 50.22
CA ASP A 110 9.94 -11.04 51.34
C ASP A 110 8.99 -12.08 52.00
N LEU A 111 8.32 -12.90 51.17
CA LEU A 111 7.44 -13.99 51.64
C LEU A 111 8.23 -15.08 52.37
N ALA A 112 9.37 -15.51 51.83
CA ALA A 112 10.23 -16.49 52.49
C ALA A 112 10.75 -15.97 53.84
N GLN A 113 11.10 -14.69 53.94
CA GLN A 113 11.51 -14.07 55.19
C GLN A 113 10.36 -14.02 56.21
N ALA A 114 9.15 -13.65 55.77
CA ALA A 114 7.96 -13.63 56.62
C ALA A 114 7.61 -15.03 57.13
N GLN A 115 7.69 -16.06 56.29
CA GLN A 115 7.48 -17.46 56.67
C GLN A 115 8.51 -17.92 57.71
N LEU A 116 9.79 -17.56 57.54
CA LEU A 116 10.84 -17.88 58.51
C LEU A 116 10.55 -17.23 59.88
N GLN A 117 10.13 -15.96 59.89
CA GLN A 117 9.75 -15.27 61.13
C GLN A 117 8.53 -15.91 61.80
N LEU A 118 7.53 -16.30 61.02
CA LEU A 118 6.33 -16.98 61.51
C LEU A 118 6.68 -18.34 62.13
N ASN A 119 7.53 -19.12 61.48
CA ASN A 119 8.00 -20.41 62.02
C ASN A 119 8.74 -20.23 63.35
N ARG A 120 9.63 -19.23 63.46
CA ARG A 120 10.32 -18.90 64.72
C ARG A 120 9.36 -18.51 65.83
N LEU A 121 8.33 -17.72 65.51
CA LEU A 121 7.29 -17.34 66.49
C LEU A 121 6.47 -18.56 66.92
N GLU A 122 6.12 -19.44 65.99
CA GLU A 122 5.39 -20.67 66.29
C GLU A 122 6.20 -21.61 67.20
N GLU A 123 7.51 -21.77 66.95
CA GLU A 123 8.42 -22.52 67.81
C GLU A 123 8.51 -21.91 69.22
N ALA A 124 8.63 -20.59 69.33
CA ALA A 124 8.68 -19.89 70.61
C ALA A 124 7.37 -20.04 71.42
N LEU A 125 6.22 -20.03 70.73
CA LEU A 125 4.92 -20.28 71.35
C LEU A 125 4.79 -21.73 71.82
N LYS A 126 5.20 -22.70 70.98
CA LYS A 126 5.22 -24.12 71.32
C LYS A 126 6.09 -24.39 72.55
N ALA A 127 7.25 -23.74 72.66
CA ALA A 127 8.11 -23.83 73.83
C ALA A 127 7.44 -23.32 75.13
N ARG A 128 6.46 -22.41 75.01
CA ARG A 128 5.61 -21.93 76.11
C ARG A 128 4.33 -22.76 76.31
N GLY A 129 4.13 -23.83 75.54
CA GLY A 129 2.97 -24.70 75.63
C GLY A 129 1.70 -24.15 74.97
N VAL A 130 1.82 -23.12 74.12
CA VAL A 130 0.68 -22.49 73.42
C VAL A 130 0.88 -22.63 71.91
N THR A 131 -0.19 -22.81 71.14
CA THR A 131 -0.11 -22.85 69.66
C THR A 131 -0.65 -21.57 69.04
N LEU A 132 -0.09 -21.18 67.89
CA LEU A 132 -0.54 -19.99 67.16
C LEU A 132 -2.03 -20.11 66.77
N ASP A 133 -2.47 -21.29 66.37
CA ASP A 133 -3.87 -21.58 66.01
C ASP A 133 -4.82 -21.43 67.21
N TYR A 134 -4.38 -21.78 68.42
CA TYR A 134 -5.17 -21.54 69.64
C TYR A 134 -5.34 -20.04 69.91
N LEU A 135 -4.30 -19.22 69.73
CA LEU A 135 -4.40 -17.77 69.88
C LEU A 135 -5.29 -17.12 68.81
N LEU A 136 -5.21 -17.59 67.57
CA LEU A 136 -6.07 -17.12 66.48
C LEU A 136 -7.54 -17.46 66.73
N LYS A 137 -7.84 -18.65 67.27
CA LYS A 137 -9.20 -19.06 67.63
C LYS A 137 -9.75 -18.33 68.86
N GLN A 138 -8.88 -17.90 69.77
CA GLN A 138 -9.24 -17.05 70.92
C GLN A 138 -9.45 -15.58 70.53
N GLN A 139 -8.97 -15.17 69.35
CA GLN A 139 -9.15 -13.81 68.86
C GLN A 139 -10.60 -13.63 68.41
N THR A 140 -11.45 -13.08 69.28
CA THR A 140 -12.73 -12.49 68.87
C THR A 140 -12.47 -11.42 67.81
N PRO A 141 -13.29 -11.31 66.75
CA PRO A 141 -13.05 -10.34 65.69
C PRO A 141 -13.14 -8.93 66.29
N VAL A 142 -11.98 -8.30 66.45
CA VAL A 142 -11.90 -6.89 66.78
C VAL A 142 -12.28 -6.14 65.50
N SER A 143 -13.45 -5.51 65.48
CA SER A 143 -13.83 -4.54 64.46
C SER A 143 -12.73 -3.50 64.35
N ILE A 144 -11.88 -3.64 63.33
CA ILE A 144 -10.91 -2.61 62.99
C ILE A 144 -11.76 -1.45 62.47
N ALA A 145 -11.88 -0.39 63.28
CA ALA A 145 -12.56 0.82 62.88
C ALA A 145 -11.93 1.31 61.58
N SER A 146 -12.73 1.31 60.51
CA SER A 146 -12.41 1.90 59.22
C SER A 146 -11.87 3.31 59.44
N ARG A 147 -10.57 3.51 59.28
CA ARG A 147 -10.00 4.86 59.09
C ARG A 147 -10.50 5.35 57.74
N THR A 148 -11.63 6.03 57.80
CA THR A 148 -12.16 6.87 56.74
C THR A 148 -11.17 8.02 56.50
N SER A 149 -10.35 7.91 55.45
CA SER A 149 -9.76 9.09 54.83
C SER A 149 -10.88 9.77 54.03
N ARG A 150 -11.49 10.80 54.63
CA ARG A 150 -12.41 11.71 53.94
C ARG A 150 -11.65 12.52 52.87
N PRO A 151 -12.21 12.70 51.67
CA PRO A 151 -11.70 13.67 50.71
C PRO A 151 -12.13 15.08 51.14
N ASP A 152 -11.15 15.97 51.25
CA ASP A 152 -11.38 17.39 51.48
C ASP A 152 -11.87 18.05 50.19
N ARG A 153 -12.88 18.89 50.34
CA ARG A 153 -13.67 19.48 49.26
C ARG A 153 -13.45 20.98 49.29
N ASP A 154 -12.45 21.46 48.56
CA ASP A 154 -12.26 22.89 48.34
C ASP A 154 -13.01 23.40 47.12
N LYS A 155 -13.58 24.58 47.33
CA LYS A 155 -14.70 25.18 46.60
C LYS A 155 -14.33 26.63 46.34
N THR A 156 -14.16 27.02 45.07
CA THR A 156 -14.16 28.42 44.62
C THR A 156 -14.90 28.46 43.27
N THR A 157 -16.14 28.97 43.20
CA THR A 157 -16.51 30.33 42.71
C THR A 157 -15.75 30.74 41.44
N SER A 158 -16.30 31.29 40.36
CA SER A 158 -17.61 31.79 39.91
C SER A 158 -17.30 32.45 38.55
N THR A 159 -18.16 32.33 37.54
CA THR A 159 -18.75 33.48 36.80
C THR A 159 -19.50 33.01 35.55
N LEU A 160 -20.61 33.71 35.32
CA LEU A 160 -21.62 33.47 34.30
C LEU A 160 -21.14 33.76 32.87
N LYS A 161 -21.75 33.09 31.88
CA LYS A 161 -22.64 33.75 30.90
C LYS A 161 -23.54 32.74 30.19
N LYS A 162 -24.74 33.21 29.91
CA LYS A 162 -25.97 32.54 29.48
C LYS A 162 -26.33 33.11 28.11
N THR A 163 -26.71 32.28 27.11
CA THR A 163 -27.80 32.54 26.13
C THR A 163 -27.94 31.41 25.09
N HIS A 164 -29.06 30.69 25.21
CA HIS A 164 -30.01 30.11 24.25
C HIS A 164 -29.67 29.48 22.87
N PRO A 165 -30.53 28.54 22.41
CA PRO A 165 -30.28 27.60 21.31
C PRO A 165 -31.02 27.97 20.01
N THR A 166 -30.56 27.41 18.89
CA THR A 166 -31.39 27.25 17.67
C THR A 166 -30.91 26.01 16.93
N GLY A 167 -31.87 25.13 16.65
CA GLY A 167 -31.62 23.86 15.99
C GLY A 167 -31.31 23.99 14.51
N ALA A 168 -30.71 22.93 13.97
CA ALA A 168 -30.88 22.53 12.59
C ALA A 168 -30.79 21.00 12.52
N LYS A 169 -31.89 20.40 12.04
CA LYS A 169 -31.96 19.04 11.51
C LYS A 169 -31.15 18.96 10.20
N LEU A 170 -30.75 17.74 9.86
CA LEU A 170 -30.42 17.14 8.54
C LEU A 170 -29.13 16.34 8.67
N SER A 171 -29.20 15.03 8.94
CA SER A 171 -29.32 13.94 7.95
C SER A 171 -28.12 13.87 6.99
N THR A 172 -27.39 12.75 7.01
CA THR A 172 -27.40 11.75 5.93
C THR A 172 -26.37 10.62 6.16
N ALA A 173 -26.85 9.41 5.90
CA ALA A 173 -26.14 8.27 5.30
C ALA A 173 -24.98 7.62 6.07
N SER A 174 -25.32 6.65 6.92
CA SER A 174 -24.50 5.48 7.20
C SER A 174 -24.45 4.58 5.96
N ARG A 175 -23.33 4.59 5.24
CA ARG A 175 -23.05 3.64 4.16
C ARG A 175 -22.15 2.53 4.70
N THR A 176 -22.74 1.34 4.80
CA THR A 176 -22.09 0.07 5.14
C THR A 176 -21.11 -0.34 4.04
N VAL A 177 -19.91 -0.75 4.46
CA VAL A 177 -18.84 -1.28 3.60
C VAL A 177 -19.10 -2.77 3.34
N PRO A 178 -19.07 -3.25 2.07
CA PRO A 178 -19.19 -4.67 1.80
C PRO A 178 -17.86 -5.41 2.01
N LYS A 179 -18.01 -6.58 2.63
CA LYS A 179 -17.00 -7.59 2.95
C LYS A 179 -16.54 -8.32 1.68
N ILE A 180 -15.31 -8.10 1.22
CA ILE A 180 -14.70 -8.89 0.14
C ILE A 180 -13.88 -10.02 0.78
N GLN A 181 -14.41 -11.24 0.69
CA GLN A 181 -13.65 -12.47 0.91
C GLN A 181 -12.73 -12.72 -0.28
N ARG A 182 -11.42 -12.64 -0.10
CA ARG A 182 -10.44 -13.21 -1.03
C ARG A 182 -10.19 -14.67 -0.63
N SER A 183 -10.64 -15.58 -1.50
CA SER A 183 -10.29 -16.99 -1.49
C SER A 183 -8.92 -17.16 -2.15
N THR A 184 -7.92 -17.59 -1.38
CA THR A 184 -6.62 -18.04 -1.89
C THR A 184 -6.70 -19.54 -2.14
N ARG A 185 -6.73 -19.95 -3.42
CA ARG A 185 -6.42 -21.33 -3.81
C ARG A 185 -5.09 -21.35 -4.54
N PHE A 186 -4.05 -21.73 -3.80
CA PHE A 186 -2.82 -22.25 -4.36
C PHE A 186 -3.14 -23.58 -5.08
N GLN A 187 -2.75 -23.70 -6.34
CA GLN A 187 -2.36 -24.98 -6.92
C GLN A 187 -1.01 -24.81 -7.58
N ALA A 188 -0.02 -25.41 -6.91
CA ALA A 188 1.25 -25.75 -7.49
C ALA A 188 1.04 -26.89 -8.49
N THR A 189 1.58 -26.74 -9.69
CA THR A 189 1.97 -27.87 -10.53
C THR A 189 3.38 -27.61 -11.03
N ASN A 190 4.33 -28.24 -10.34
CA ASN A 190 5.60 -28.66 -10.89
C ASN A 190 5.35 -29.47 -12.17
N ASN A 191 6.18 -29.27 -13.20
CA ASN A 191 6.73 -30.29 -14.11
C ASN A 191 7.70 -29.56 -15.06
N ASN A 192 9.02 -29.76 -14.93
CA ASN A 192 9.83 -30.84 -15.52
C ASN A 192 10.25 -30.56 -16.98
N GLU A 193 11.40 -29.90 -17.16
CA GLU A 193 12.36 -30.02 -18.29
C GLU A 193 13.68 -29.49 -17.70
N ASP A 194 14.79 -30.17 -17.43
CA ASP A 194 15.45 -31.40 -17.91
C ASP A 194 15.74 -31.46 -19.41
N GLU A 195 16.52 -30.47 -19.89
CA GLU A 195 17.48 -30.64 -20.98
C GLU A 195 18.85 -30.18 -20.44
N ARG A 196 19.70 -31.12 -20.03
CA ARG A 196 20.71 -31.82 -20.84
C ARG A 196 21.77 -30.90 -21.47
N ASP A 197 22.99 -31.09 -20.95
CA ASP A 197 24.24 -31.17 -21.68
C ASP A 197 24.65 -29.97 -22.56
N GLN A 198 25.62 -29.19 -22.04
CA GLN A 198 26.93 -28.82 -22.64
C GLN A 198 27.38 -27.40 -22.29
#